data_AF-A0A2T4J3S9-F1
#
_entry.id   AF-A0A2T4J3S9-F1
#
_cell.length_a   1.000
_cell.length_b   1.000
_cell.length_c   1.000
_cell.angle_alpha   90.00
_cell.angle_beta   90.00
_cell.angle_gamma   90.00
#
_symmetry.space_group_name_H-M   'P 1'
#
loop_
_entity.id
_entity.type
_entity.pdbx_description
1 polymer ?
#
loop_
_entity_poly.entity_id
_entity_poly.type
_entity_poly.pdbx_seq_one_letter_code
_entity_poly.pdbx_strand_id
1 'polypeptide(L)' 'MLRFILSKFLYLVPTFLGITVIAFSFVRILPGDPVLLMAGER' A
#
# COMPACT_ATOMS: atom_id res chain seq x y z
N MET A 1 16.00 -5.50 -25.76
CA MET A 1 14.76 -4.80 -25.34
C MET A 1 14.15 -5.38 -24.06
N LEU A 2 13.99 -6.70 -23.94
CA LEU A 2 13.38 -7.34 -22.76
C LEU A 2 14.05 -6.95 -21.42
N ARG A 3 15.39 -6.95 -21.37
CA ARG A 3 16.17 -6.55 -20.19
C ARG A 3 15.98 -5.08 -19.79
N PHE A 4 15.79 -4.18 -20.77
CA PHE A 4 15.51 -2.77 -20.52
C PHE A 4 14.12 -2.57 -19.90
N ILE A 5 13.13 -3.32 -20.38
CA ILE A 5 11.76 -3.32 -19.85
C ILE A 5 11.75 -3.89 -18.42
N LEU A 6 12.40 -5.03 -18.18
CA LEU A 6 12.52 -5.62 -16.85
C LEU A 6 13.21 -4.69 -15.86
N SER A 7 14.31 -4.04 -16.26
CA SER A 7 14.99 -3.05 -15.42
C SER A 7 14.10 -1.84 -15.13
N LYS A 8 13.24 -1.43 -16.06
CA LYS A 8 12.25 -0.37 -15.82
C LYS A 8 11.16 -0.80 -14.84
N PHE A 9 10.65 -2.03 -14.96
CA PHE A 9 9.65 -2.59 -14.03
C PHE A 9 10.21 -2.80 -12.62
N LEU A 10 11.50 -3.10 -12.49
CA LEU A 10 12.19 -3.21 -11.20
C LEU A 10 12.14 -1.92 -10.37
N TYR A 11 12.06 -0.75 -11.00
CA TYR A 11 11.87 0.52 -10.28
C TYR A 11 10.44 0.69 -9.73
N LEU A 12 9.46 -0.07 -10.25
CA LEU A 12 8.08 -0.04 -9.77
C LEU A 12 7.89 -0.89 -8.50
N VAL A 13 8.73 -1.91 -8.32
CA VAL A 13 8.71 -2.80 -7.15
C VAL A 13 8.88 -2.03 -5.82
N PRO A 14 9.89 -1.16 -5.63
CA PRO A 14 10.05 -0.44 -4.36
C PRO A 14 8.90 0.54 -4.08
N THR A 15 8.35 1.19 -5.11
CA THR A 15 7.18 2.07 -4.97
C THR A 15 5.94 1.27 -4.59
N PHE A 16 5.70 0.13 -5.24
CA PHE A 16 4.56 -0.73 -4.93
C PHE A 16 4.65 -1.30 -3.51
N LEU A 17 5.84 -1.77 -3.11
CA LEU A 17 6.09 -2.25 -1.75
C LEU A 17 5.92 -1.12 -0.72
N GLY A 18 6.44 0.07 -0.99
CA GLY A 18 6.27 1.23 -0.10
C GLY A 18 4.80 1.59 0.11
N ILE A 19 4.02 1.69 -0.97
CA ILE A 19 2.58 1.98 -0.91
C ILE A 19 1.84 0.87 -0.13
N THR A 20 2.17 -0.40 -0.40
CA THR A 20 1.56 -1.54 0.30
C THR A 20 1.84 -1.46 1.79
N VAL A 21 3.10 -1.32 2.19
CA VAL A 21 3.49 -1.22 3.60
C VAL A 21 2.78 -0.05 4.27
N ILE A 22 2.73 1.13 3.64
CA ILE A 22 2.05 2.30 4.18
C ILE A 22 0.54 2.03 4.35
N ALA A 23 -0.14 1.52 3.32
CA ALA A 23 -1.57 1.24 3.36
C ALA A 23 -1.93 0.25 4.48
N PHE A 24 -1.18 -0.85 4.59
CA PHE A 24 -1.40 -1.86 5.62
C PHE A 24 -1.01 -1.37 7.03
N SER A 25 0.02 -0.55 7.14
CA SER A 25 0.42 0.05 8.42
C SER A 25 -0.62 1.06 8.89
N PHE A 26 -1.24 1.82 7.98
CA PHE A 26 -2.30 2.77 8.28
C PHE A 26 -3.49 2.09 8.97
N VAL A 27 -3.91 0.93 8.45
CA VAL A 27 -5.01 0.14 9.04
C VAL A 27 -4.72 -0.26 10.49
N ARG A 28 -3.44 -0.47 10.84
CA ARG A 28 -3.03 -0.95 12.15
C ARG A 28 -2.65 0.16 13.14
N ILE A 29 -2.32 1.34 12.64
CA ILE A 29 -1.95 2.51 13.42
C ILE A 29 -3.20 3.32 13.85
N LEU A 30 -4.26 3.33 13.03
CA LEU A 30 -5.50 3.97 13.44
C LEU A 30 -6.13 3.19 14.61
N PRO A 31 -6.28 3.79 15.80
CA PRO A 31 -6.98 3.16 16.90
C PRO A 31 -8.49 3.14 16.61
N GLY A 32 -9.08 1.96 16.65
CA GLY A 32 -10.42 1.69 16.13
C GLY A 32 -10.32 1.27 14.67
N ASP A 33 -10.78 0.06 14.34
CA ASP A 33 -10.72 -0.47 12.99
C ASP A 33 -11.24 0.61 12.01
N PRO A 34 -10.44 1.03 11.01
CA PRO A 34 -10.87 2.07 10.08
C PRO A 34 -12.16 1.70 9.36
N VAL A 35 -12.44 0.40 9.23
CA VAL A 35 -13.73 -0.13 8.79
C VAL A 35 -14.86 0.28 9.74
N LEU A 36 -14.69 0.23 11.06
CA LEU A 36 -15.65 0.70 12.07
C LEU A 36 -15.83 2.23 12.01
N LEU A 37 -14.77 3.00 11.81
CA LEU A 37 -14.84 4.46 11.66
C LEU A 37 -15.51 4.88 10.33
N MET A 38 -15.27 4.14 9.25
CA MET A 38 -15.92 4.36 7.95
C MET A 38 -17.33 3.74 7.86
N ALA A 39 -17.63 2.75 8.70
CA ALA A 39 -18.95 2.12 8.77
C ALA A 39 -20.01 3.04 9.36
N GLY A 40 -19.62 4.17 9.96
CA GLY A 40 -20.55 5.13 10.55
C GLY A 40 -21.32 4.48 11.70
N GLU A 41 -20.72 4.51 12.89
CA GLU A 41 -21.49 4.34 14.13
C GLU A 41 -22.74 5.22 14.06
N ARG A 42 -23.89 4.60 14.32
CA ARG A 42 -25.20 5.23 14.34
C ARG A 42 -25.30 6.15 15.55
#